data_AF-A0A701N1F3-F1
#
_entry.id   AF-A0A701N1F3-F1
#
_cell.length_a   1.000
_cell.length_b   1.000
_cell.length_c   1.000
_cell.angle_alpha   90.00
_cell.angle_beta   90.00
_cell.angle_gamma   90.00
#
_symmetry.space_group_name_H-M   'P 1'
#
loop_
_entity.id
_entity.type
_entity.pdbx_description
1 polymer ?
#
loop_
_entity_poly.entity_id
_entity_poly.type
_entity_poly.pdbx_seq_one_letter_code
_entity_poly.pdbx_strand_id
1 'polypeptide(L)'
;ALTTETERKIRMVQLRTVSKREKILFPVVLLLLVALLLPDAAPLLGMFCFGNLMRESGVVERLSDTVQNGLINIVTIFLGLSVGAK
;
A
#
# COMPACT_ATOMS: atom_id res chain seq x y z
N ALA A 1 0.11 17.97 26.12
CA ALA A 1 0.84 17.90 24.84
C ALA A 1 2.22 17.34 25.11
N LEU A 2 2.54 16.15 24.55
CA LEU A 2 3.71 15.35 24.93
C LEU A 2 5.03 15.85 24.28
N THR A 3 4.95 16.60 23.19
CA THR A 3 6.13 17.13 22.46
C THR A 3 6.50 18.54 22.89
N THR A 4 7.78 18.82 22.99
CA THR A 4 8.32 20.16 23.28
C THR A 4 8.37 21.05 22.03
N GLU A 5 8.47 22.38 22.20
CA GLU A 5 8.59 23.30 21.04
C GLU A 5 9.87 23.10 20.24
N THR A 6 10.95 22.66 20.91
CA THR A 6 12.25 22.40 20.29
C THR A 6 12.18 21.20 19.36
N GLU A 7 11.48 20.12 19.75
CA GLU A 7 11.21 18.96 18.89
C GLU A 7 10.41 19.32 17.63
N ARG A 8 9.44 20.24 17.76
CA ARG A 8 8.61 20.69 16.62
C ARG A 8 9.36 21.55 15.61
N LYS A 9 10.50 22.13 16.00
CA LYS A 9 11.34 22.99 15.15
C LYS A 9 12.44 22.21 14.42
N ILE A 10 12.55 20.90 14.65
CA ILE A 10 13.51 20.04 13.94
C ILE A 10 13.21 20.08 12.44
N ARG A 11 14.22 20.41 11.63
CA ARG A 11 14.11 20.44 10.17
C ARG A 11 14.20 19.03 9.62
N MET A 12 13.14 18.59 8.94
CA MET A 12 13.16 17.31 8.21
C MET A 12 14.06 17.43 6.98
N VAL A 13 15.00 16.50 6.86
CA VAL A 13 15.85 16.38 5.66
C VAL A 13 15.02 15.89 4.49
N GLN A 14 15.42 16.26 3.27
CA GLN A 14 14.78 15.77 2.07
C GLN A 14 14.97 14.25 1.94
N LEU A 15 13.93 13.60 1.42
CA LEU A 15 13.93 12.16 1.20
C LEU A 15 15.02 11.77 0.19
N ARG A 16 15.59 10.58 0.37
CA ARG A 16 16.56 10.02 -0.60
C ARG A 16 15.85 9.71 -1.91
N THR A 17 16.58 9.82 -3.02
CA THR A 17 16.09 9.41 -4.34
C THR A 17 16.05 7.89 -4.41
N VAL A 18 14.84 7.34 -4.41
CA VAL A 18 14.62 5.89 -4.56
C VAL A 18 14.60 5.51 -6.04
N SER A 19 15.30 4.43 -6.39
CA SER A 19 15.35 3.97 -7.78
C SER A 19 14.04 3.30 -8.19
N LYS A 20 13.68 3.35 -9.48
CA LYS A 20 12.48 2.67 -9.99
C LYS A 20 12.51 1.16 -9.71
N ARG A 21 13.69 0.54 -9.78
CA ARG A 21 13.88 -0.89 -9.49
C ARG A 21 13.62 -1.20 -8.01
N GLU A 22 14.09 -0.35 -7.11
CA GLU A 22 13.88 -0.50 -5.67
C GLU A 22 12.37 -0.45 -5.31
N LYS A 23 11.61 0.46 -5.92
CA LYS A 23 10.16 0.52 -5.74
C LYS A 23 9.42 -0.74 -6.21
N ILE A 24 9.87 -1.34 -7.31
CA ILE A 24 9.27 -2.58 -7.85
C ILE A 24 9.66 -3.79 -7.00
N LEU A 25 10.90 -3.88 -6.51
CA LEU A 25 11.35 -5.01 -5.68
C LEU A 25 10.79 -4.95 -4.26
N PHE A 26 10.54 -3.76 -3.71
CA PHE A 26 10.03 -3.58 -2.36
C PHE A 26 8.81 -4.46 -2.02
N PRO A 27 7.69 -4.45 -2.77
CA PRO A 27 6.52 -5.28 -2.45
C PRO A 27 6.80 -6.78 -2.58
N VAL A 28 7.72 -7.21 -3.47
CA VAL A 28 8.08 -8.61 -3.64
C VAL A 28 8.88 -9.12 -2.44
N VAL A 29 9.88 -8.35 -2.00
CA VAL A 29 10.69 -8.68 -0.82
C VAL A 29 9.82 -8.68 0.44
N LEU A 30 8.92 -7.69 0.58
CA LEU A 30 7.98 -7.62 1.69
C LEU A 30 7.06 -8.85 1.74
N LEU A 31 6.51 -9.27 0.59
CA LEU A 31 5.65 -10.45 0.52
C LEU A 31 6.38 -11.74 0.91
N LEU A 32 7.61 -11.93 0.42
CA LEU A 32 8.42 -13.09 0.78
C LEU A 32 8.73 -13.13 2.29
N LEU A 33 9.05 -11.96 2.85
CA LEU A 33 9.36 -11.83 4.28
C LEU A 33 8.14 -12.14 5.16
N VAL A 34 6.95 -11.67 4.75
CA VAL A 34 5.69 -11.98 5.42
C VAL A 34 5.34 -13.45 5.29
N ALA A 35 5.49 -14.04 4.11
CA ALA A 35 5.19 -15.45 3.89
C ALA A 35 6.06 -16.39 4.74
N LEU A 36 7.33 -16.01 5.01
CA LEU A 36 8.22 -16.80 5.87
C LEU A 36 7.99 -16.57 7.38
N LEU A 37 7.73 -15.34 7.80
CA LEU A 37 7.69 -14.98 9.24
C LEU A 37 6.28 -14.99 9.84
N LEU A 38 5.26 -14.59 9.06
CA LEU A 38 3.90 -14.40 9.55
C LEU A 38 2.88 -14.70 8.44
N PRO A 39 2.59 -15.99 8.18
CA PRO A 39 1.67 -16.38 7.11
C PRO A 39 0.24 -15.88 7.35
N ASP A 40 -0.16 -15.65 8.60
CA ASP A 40 -1.50 -15.12 8.93
C ASP A 40 -1.75 -13.70 8.38
N ALA A 41 -0.68 -12.92 8.20
CA ALA A 41 -0.76 -11.58 7.59
C ALA A 41 -0.62 -11.62 6.06
N ALA A 42 -0.25 -12.76 5.48
CA ALA A 42 -0.06 -12.94 4.04
C ALA A 42 -1.29 -12.56 3.18
N PRO A 43 -2.56 -12.89 3.54
CA PRO A 43 -3.69 -12.49 2.70
C PRO A 43 -3.87 -10.96 2.64
N LEU A 44 -3.67 -10.25 3.75
CA LEU A 44 -3.79 -8.79 3.79
C LEU A 44 -2.62 -8.11 3.07
N LEU A 45 -1.39 -8.47 3.45
CA LEU A 45 -0.18 -7.87 2.90
C LEU A 45 0.04 -8.28 1.45
N GLY A 46 -0.38 -9.47 1.04
CA GLY A 46 -0.35 -9.94 -0.34
C GLY A 46 -1.24 -9.12 -1.25
N MET A 47 -2.50 -8.90 -0.87
CA MET A 47 -3.42 -8.06 -1.65
C MET A 47 -2.94 -6.61 -1.71
N PHE A 48 -2.37 -6.10 -0.62
CA PHE A 48 -1.73 -4.78 -0.59
C PHE A 48 -0.51 -4.67 -1.52
N CYS A 49 0.43 -5.61 -1.43
CA CYS A 49 1.64 -5.64 -2.23
C CYS A 49 1.35 -5.85 -3.72
N PHE A 50 0.28 -6.60 -4.05
CA PHE A 50 -0.19 -6.76 -5.42
C PHE A 50 -0.67 -5.44 -6.01
N GLY A 51 -1.48 -4.66 -5.25
CA GLY A 51 -1.87 -3.31 -5.65
C GLY A 51 -0.68 -2.38 -5.86
N ASN A 52 0.31 -2.45 -4.97
CA ASN A 52 1.54 -1.66 -5.06
C ASN A 52 2.37 -2.03 -6.31
N LEU A 53 2.55 -3.33 -6.57
CA LEU A 53 3.27 -3.81 -7.75
C LEU A 53 2.59 -3.38 -9.05
N MET A 54 1.26 -3.43 -9.15
CA MET A 54 0.54 -2.95 -10.34
C MET A 54 0.79 -1.47 -10.61
N ARG A 55 0.86 -0.65 -9.55
CA ARG A 55 1.15 0.79 -9.67
C ARG A 55 2.61 1.06 -10.06
N GLU A 56 3.57 0.39 -9.44
CA GLU A 56 5.00 0.66 -9.64
C GLU A 56 5.58 -0.05 -10.88
N SER A 57 4.96 -1.13 -11.35
CA SER A 57 5.38 -1.88 -12.55
C SER A 57 5.23 -1.05 -13.83
N GLY A 58 4.20 -0.22 -13.94
CA GLY A 58 3.96 0.68 -15.08
C GLY A 58 3.65 0.00 -16.42
N VAL A 59 3.58 -1.33 -16.47
CA VAL A 59 3.16 -2.10 -17.66
C VAL A 59 1.67 -2.46 -17.64
N VAL A 60 1.02 -2.29 -16.49
CA VAL A 60 -0.38 -2.64 -16.24
C VAL A 60 -1.21 -1.41 -15.86
N GLU A 61 -0.99 -0.28 -16.53
CA GLU A 61 -1.67 1.00 -16.24
C GLU A 61 -3.19 0.87 -16.20
N ARG A 62 -3.79 0.25 -17.24
CA ARG A 62 -5.25 0.02 -17.30
C ARG A 62 -5.78 -0.77 -16.11
N LEU A 63 -5.02 -1.75 -15.64
CA LEU A 63 -5.40 -2.57 -14.48
C LEU A 63 -5.28 -1.76 -13.19
N SER A 64 -4.18 -1.04 -13.00
CA SER A 64 -3.97 -0.16 -11.85
C SER A 64 -5.08 0.89 -11.75
N ASP A 65 -5.42 1.55 -12.86
CA ASP A 65 -6.47 2.56 -12.92
C ASP A 65 -7.86 1.98 -12.65
N THR A 66 -8.14 0.79 -13.19
CA THR A 66 -9.41 0.09 -12.93
C THR A 66 -9.53 -0.30 -11.47
N VAL A 67 -8.44 -0.79 -10.85
CA VAL A 67 -8.43 -1.18 -9.43
C VAL A 67 -8.63 0.03 -8.53
N GLN A 68 -7.92 1.13 -8.76
CA GLN A 68 -7.99 2.33 -7.92
C GLN A 68 -9.31 3.09 -8.04
N ASN A 69 -9.97 3.04 -9.21
CA ASN A 69 -11.20 3.78 -9.47
C ASN A 69 -12.41 2.86 -9.54
N GLY A 70 -12.57 2.14 -10.66
CA GLY A 70 -13.79 1.39 -10.96
C GLY A 70 -14.09 0.29 -9.94
N LEU A 71 -13.09 -0.53 -9.63
CA LEU A 71 -13.27 -1.69 -8.75
C LEU A 71 -13.50 -1.26 -7.29
N ILE A 72 -12.70 -0.33 -6.76
CA ILE A 72 -12.87 0.17 -5.39
C ILE A 72 -14.23 0.83 -5.20
N ASN A 73 -14.73 1.60 -6.18
CA ASN A 73 -16.05 2.22 -6.08
C ASN A 73 -17.16 1.16 -5.96
N ILE A 74 -17.10 0.09 -6.76
CA ILE A 74 -18.09 -0.99 -6.72
C ILE A 74 -18.02 -1.76 -5.39
N VAL A 75 -16.83 -2.19 -4.98
CA VAL A 75 -16.64 -2.98 -3.76
C VAL A 75 -16.99 -2.16 -2.51
N THR A 76 -16.73 -0.85 -2.51
CA THR A 76 -17.07 0.04 -1.38
C THR A 76 -18.58 0.14 -1.19
N ILE A 77 -19.37 0.21 -2.27
CA ILE A 77 -20.84 0.22 -2.17
C ILE A 77 -21.34 -1.08 -1.54
N PHE A 78 -20.84 -2.24 -2.03
CA PHE A 78 -21.23 -3.54 -1.49
C PHE A 78 -20.81 -3.71 -0.03
N LEU A 79 -19.60 -3.27 0.33
CA LEU A 79 -19.13 -3.29 1.71
C LEU A 79 -19.99 -2.39 2.60
N GLY A 80 -20.31 -1.18 2.16
CA GLY A 80 -21.15 -0.22 2.90
C GLY A 80 -22.54 -0.77 3.20
N LEU A 81 -23.19 -1.38 2.19
CA LEU A 81 -24.48 -2.06 2.37
C LEU A 81 -24.36 -3.26 3.31
N SER A 82 -23.31 -4.08 3.17
CA SER A 82 -23.10 -5.28 4.01
C SER A 82 -22.83 -4.94 5.47
N VAL A 83 -22.08 -3.86 5.73
CA VAL A 83 -21.80 -3.38 7.09
C VAL A 83 -23.03 -2.73 7.70
N GLY A 84 -23.80 -1.95 6.93
CA GLY A 84 -25.05 -1.33 7.41
C GLY A 84 -26.23 -2.31 7.58
N ALA A 85 -26.17 -3.49 6.94
CA ALA A 85 -27.12 -4.57 7.16
C ALA A 85 -26.85 -5.38 8.45
N LYS A 86 -25.72 -5.13 9.11
CA LYS A 86 -25.32 -5.74 10.39
C LYS A 86 -25.65 -4.79 11.54
#